data_AF-A0A2A2ELW2-F1
#
_entry.id   AF-A0A2A2ELW2-F1
#
_cell.length_a   1.000
_cell.length_b   1.000
_cell.length_c   1.000
_cell.angle_alpha   90.00
_cell.angle_beta   90.00
_cell.angle_gamma   90.00
#
_symmetry.space_group_name_H-M   'P 1'
#
loop_
_entity.id
_entity.type
_entity.pdbx_description
1 polymer ?
#
loop_
_entity_poly.entity_id
_entity_poly.type
_entity_poly.pdbx_seq_one_letter_code
_entity_poly.pdbx_strand_id
1 'polypeptide(L)'
;MLVRHARSILRGGGRGDERRDLSGWYALPTPLNIVGTMNLPFNASCFVREGFGYILTLDHLIEEGEGAELVWKPLEPELRIHVSIVWRKDRELSHASQAFLQQLRAIVL
;
A
#
# COMPACT_ATOMS: atom_id res chain seq x y z
N MET A 1 2.71 -16.89 -2.88
CA MET A 1 4.10 -17.35 -2.74
C MET A 1 4.31 -18.59 -3.60
N LEU A 2 4.89 -18.43 -4.80
CA LEU A 2 5.84 -19.33 -5.50
C LEU A 2 6.02 -18.78 -6.90
N VAL A 3 7.25 -18.44 -7.26
CA VAL A 3 7.47 -17.50 -8.33
C VAL A 3 8.99 -17.56 -8.66
N ARG A 4 9.37 -17.59 -9.95
CA ARG A 4 10.77 -17.56 -10.45
C ARG A 4 11.20 -16.22 -11.07
N HIS A 5 12.38 -15.75 -10.66
CA HIS A 5 13.30 -14.80 -11.31
C HIS A 5 12.75 -13.45 -11.81
N ALA A 6 13.02 -12.38 -11.07
CA ALA A 6 13.15 -11.03 -11.64
C ALA A 6 14.27 -10.27 -10.93
N ARG A 7 15.27 -9.81 -11.69
CA ARG A 7 16.33 -8.90 -11.20
C ARG A 7 15.73 -7.51 -11.01
N SER A 8 15.85 -6.98 -9.79
CA SER A 8 15.56 -5.58 -9.47
C SER A 8 16.56 -4.65 -10.17
N ILE A 9 16.04 -3.66 -10.91
CA ILE A 9 16.76 -2.43 -11.25
C ILE A 9 16.10 -1.33 -10.43
N LEU A 10 16.68 -1.02 -9.28
CA LEU A 10 16.45 0.25 -8.57
C LEU A 10 17.82 0.90 -8.35
N ARG A 11 18.15 1.85 -9.22
CA ARG A 11 19.27 2.79 -8.99
C ARG A 11 18.74 3.99 -8.22
N GLY A 12 19.37 4.29 -7.10
CA GLY A 12 19.20 5.56 -6.39
C GLY A 12 20.06 5.61 -5.14
N GLY A 13 21.27 6.14 -5.25
CA GLY A 13 22.12 6.45 -4.11
C GLY A 13 21.69 7.75 -3.43
N GLY A 14 21.69 7.76 -2.09
CA GLY A 14 21.42 8.93 -1.27
C GLY A 14 21.49 8.58 0.22
N ARG A 15 22.21 9.37 1.01
CA ARG A 15 22.54 9.15 2.42
C ARG A 15 21.31 9.19 3.34
N GLY A 16 21.33 8.30 4.34
CA GLY A 16 20.72 8.49 5.66
C GLY A 16 19.24 8.85 5.66
N ASP A 17 18.38 7.86 5.40
CA ASP A 17 16.95 7.95 5.69
C ASP A 17 16.45 6.53 5.95
N GLU A 18 15.55 6.36 6.92
CA GLU A 18 14.87 5.10 7.19
C GLU A 18 14.38 4.51 5.86
N ARG A 19 14.76 3.28 5.53
CA ARG A 19 14.40 2.69 4.23
C ARG A 19 12.88 2.51 4.19
N ARG A 20 12.19 3.49 3.57
CA ARG A 20 10.73 3.56 3.37
C ARG A 20 10.21 2.57 2.32
N ASP A 21 10.87 1.43 2.16
CA ASP A 21 10.48 0.38 1.24
C ASP A 21 10.34 -0.96 1.98
N LEU A 22 9.74 -1.95 1.33
CA LEU A 22 9.58 -3.30 1.88
C LEU A 22 10.93 -3.98 2.19
N SER A 23 12.07 -3.43 1.72
CA SER A 23 13.39 -4.05 1.88
C SER A 23 13.89 -4.00 3.32
N GLY A 24 13.46 -3.02 4.11
CA GLY A 24 13.75 -2.94 5.55
C GLY A 24 12.83 -3.81 6.42
N TRP A 25 11.61 -4.05 5.96
CA TRP A 25 10.60 -4.86 6.66
C TRP A 25 10.81 -6.37 6.43
N TYR A 26 11.23 -6.75 5.23
CA TYR A 26 11.32 -8.13 4.75
C TYR A 26 12.75 -8.68 4.90
N ALA A 27 13.25 -8.91 6.12
CA ALA A 27 14.48 -9.68 6.33
C ALA A 27 14.19 -11.20 6.26
N LEU A 28 13.65 -11.67 5.13
CA LEU A 28 13.24 -13.07 4.99
C LEU A 28 14.34 -13.92 4.36
N PRO A 29 14.47 -15.20 4.78
CA PRO A 29 15.55 -16.08 4.36
C PRO A 29 15.42 -16.52 2.90
N THR A 30 14.27 -16.29 2.27
CA THR A 30 13.96 -16.71 0.90
C THR A 30 13.52 -15.49 0.07
N PRO A 31 14.04 -15.32 -1.16
CA PRO A 31 13.58 -14.24 -2.04
C PRO A 31 12.11 -14.44 -2.44
N LEU A 32 11.32 -13.37 -2.41
CA LEU A 32 10.04 -13.30 -3.13
C LEU A 32 10.32 -13.37 -4.64
N ASN A 33 9.41 -13.89 -5.45
CA ASN A 33 9.11 -13.12 -6.67
C ASN A 33 7.94 -12.21 -6.37
N ILE A 34 8.11 -11.13 -7.09
CA ILE A 34 7.08 -10.31 -7.63
C ILE A 34 6.90 -10.76 -9.10
N VAL A 35 5.72 -11.27 -9.48
CA VAL A 35 5.38 -11.61 -10.89
C VAL A 35 4.86 -10.41 -11.67
N GLY A 36 4.55 -9.33 -10.98
CA GLY A 36 4.07 -8.08 -11.54
C GLY A 36 3.89 -7.03 -10.44
N THR A 37 3.77 -5.78 -10.85
CA THR A 37 3.51 -4.63 -9.98
C THR A 37 2.39 -3.81 -10.60
N MET A 38 1.46 -3.31 -9.77
CA MET A 38 0.33 -2.52 -10.22
C MET A 38 0.06 -1.38 -9.24
N ASN A 39 -0.35 -0.22 -9.75
CA ASN A 39 -0.67 0.95 -8.94
C ASN A 39 -2.12 0.92 -8.40
N LEU A 40 -2.98 0.11 -9.00
CA LEU A 40 -4.40 0.02 -8.65
C LEU A 40 -4.70 -1.37 -8.07
N PRO A 41 -4.85 -1.49 -6.74
CA PRO A 41 -5.06 -2.78 -6.07
C PRO A 41 -6.27 -3.56 -6.58
N PHE A 42 -7.35 -2.86 -6.94
CA PHE A 42 -8.53 -3.48 -7.54
C PHE A 42 -8.22 -4.25 -8.82
N ASN A 43 -7.41 -3.69 -9.73
CA ASN A 43 -7.07 -4.39 -10.96
C ASN A 43 -6.22 -5.63 -10.68
N ALA A 44 -5.32 -5.56 -9.70
CA ALA A 44 -4.53 -6.69 -9.25
C ALA A 44 -5.39 -7.77 -8.57
N SER A 45 -6.46 -7.38 -7.85
CA SER A 45 -7.36 -8.32 -7.18
C SER A 45 -8.13 -9.19 -8.16
N CYS A 46 -8.44 -8.71 -9.37
CA CYS A 46 -9.01 -9.54 -10.44
C CYS A 46 -8.13 -10.75 -10.78
N PHE A 47 -6.81 -10.58 -10.86
CA PHE A 47 -5.89 -11.70 -11.11
C PHE A 47 -5.82 -12.67 -9.92
N VAL A 48 -5.93 -12.16 -8.69
CA VAL A 48 -5.93 -13.00 -7.49
C VAL A 48 -7.19 -13.87 -7.43
N ARG A 49 -8.37 -13.31 -7.78
CA ARG A 49 -9.63 -14.07 -7.86
C ARG A 49 -9.54 -15.23 -8.87
N GLU A 50 -8.87 -15.00 -9.99
CA GLU A 50 -8.63 -16.02 -11.02
C GLU A 50 -7.47 -16.99 -10.67
N GLY A 51 -6.88 -16.89 -9.47
CA GLY A 51 -5.87 -17.84 -8.98
C GLY A 51 -4.43 -17.58 -9.45
N PHE A 52 -4.13 -16.41 -10.03
CA PHE A 52 -2.79 -16.08 -10.53
C PHE A 52 -1.74 -15.83 -9.43
N GLY A 53 -2.16 -15.71 -8.16
CA GLY A 53 -1.23 -15.57 -7.04
C GLY A 53 -1.81 -14.80 -5.87
N TYR A 54 -0.96 -13.98 -5.24
CA TYR A 54 -1.33 -13.14 -4.10
C TYR A 54 -0.95 -11.70 -4.40
N ILE A 55 -1.69 -10.76 -3.82
CA ILE A 55 -1.37 -9.34 -3.81
C ILE A 55 -0.87 -8.92 -2.44
N LEU A 56 0.15 -8.06 -2.41
CA LEU A 56 0.54 -7.32 -1.22
C LEU A 56 0.10 -5.87 -1.43
N THR A 57 -0.85 -5.40 -0.62
CA THR A 57 -1.41 -4.05 -0.68
C THR A 57 -1.82 -3.59 0.73
N LEU A 58 -2.22 -2.33 0.86
CA LEU A 58 -2.80 -1.77 2.08
C LEU A 58 -4.17 -2.39 2.36
N ASP A 59 -4.50 -2.48 3.63
CA ASP A 59 -5.82 -2.87 4.12
C ASP A 59 -6.89 -1.89 3.61
N HIS A 60 -8.14 -2.36 3.52
CA HIS A 60 -9.32 -1.57 3.16
C HIS A 60 -9.30 -0.92 1.75
N LEU A 61 -8.39 -1.34 0.86
CA LEU A 61 -8.33 -0.85 -0.54
C LEU A 61 -9.09 -1.71 -1.56
N ILE A 62 -9.54 -2.90 -1.15
CA ILE A 62 -10.33 -3.83 -1.98
C ILE A 62 -11.55 -4.26 -1.19
N GLU A 63 -12.51 -4.91 -1.86
CA GLU A 63 -13.74 -5.38 -1.22
C GLU A 63 -13.47 -6.26 0.00
N GLU A 64 -14.23 -6.02 1.08
CA GLU A 64 -14.15 -6.71 2.35
C GLU A 64 -15.56 -7.03 2.85
N GLY A 65 -15.68 -8.03 3.72
CA GLY A 65 -16.92 -8.37 4.40
C GLY A 65 -17.60 -9.64 3.86
N GLU A 66 -18.87 -9.78 4.21
CA GLU A 66 -19.65 -10.98 3.90
C GLU A 66 -19.86 -11.11 2.39
N GLY A 67 -19.43 -12.24 1.81
CA GLY A 67 -19.43 -12.47 0.37
C GLY A 67 -18.14 -12.09 -0.37
N ALA A 68 -17.11 -11.61 0.33
CA ALA A 68 -15.81 -11.36 -0.29
C ALA A 68 -15.13 -12.66 -0.75
N GLU A 69 -14.70 -12.70 -2.02
CA GLU A 69 -13.98 -13.84 -2.60
C GLU A 69 -12.51 -13.92 -2.17
N LEU A 70 -11.98 -12.82 -1.63
CA LEU A 70 -10.60 -12.70 -1.19
C LEU A 70 -10.52 -12.60 0.33
N VAL A 71 -9.52 -13.26 0.91
CA VAL A 71 -9.25 -13.22 2.34
C VAL A 71 -8.04 -12.34 2.61
N TRP A 72 -8.19 -11.44 3.58
CA TRP A 72 -7.10 -10.63 4.07
C TRP A 72 -6.24 -11.38 5.08
N LYS A 73 -4.92 -11.29 4.89
CA LYS A 73 -3.93 -11.79 5.83
C LYS A 73 -2.97 -10.66 6.21
N PRO A 74 -3.00 -10.17 7.47
CA PRO A 74 -2.08 -9.15 7.91
C PRO A 74 -0.64 -9.68 7.90
N LEU A 75 0.29 -8.76 7.74
CA LEU A 75 1.71 -9.04 7.84
C LEU A 75 2.13 -9.21 9.31
N GLU A 76 3.07 -10.12 9.56
CA GLU A 76 3.71 -10.30 10.87
C GLU A 76 5.24 -10.28 10.70
N PRO A 77 5.96 -9.34 11.33
CA PRO A 77 5.45 -8.24 12.17
C PRO A 77 4.63 -7.22 11.37
N GLU A 78 3.71 -6.51 12.03
CA GLU A 78 2.83 -5.56 11.35
C GLU A 78 3.61 -4.43 10.66
N LEU A 79 3.24 -4.09 9.42
CA LEU A 79 3.74 -2.94 8.67
C LEU A 79 2.64 -1.89 8.55
N ARG A 80 2.75 -0.81 9.34
CA ARG A 80 1.82 0.33 9.29
C ARG A 80 2.35 1.44 8.40
N ILE A 81 1.43 2.10 7.70
CA ILE A 81 1.74 3.32 6.95
C ILE A 81 0.99 4.52 7.55
N HIS A 82 1.57 5.70 7.41
CA HIS A 82 0.90 6.94 7.79
C HIS A 82 0.30 7.62 6.56
N VAL A 83 -1.02 7.80 6.57
CA VAL A 83 -1.73 8.60 5.57
C VAL A 83 -1.79 10.04 6.06
N SER A 84 -1.48 10.99 5.17
CA SER A 84 -1.46 12.43 5.49
C SER A 84 -2.22 13.23 4.46
N ILE A 85 -2.94 14.24 4.91
CA ILE A 85 -3.54 15.26 4.04
C ILE A 85 -2.58 16.42 3.97
N VAL A 86 -2.17 16.77 2.76
CA VAL A 86 -1.13 17.78 2.53
C VAL A 86 -1.64 18.90 1.65
N TRP A 87 -1.23 20.12 1.97
CA TRP A 87 -1.46 21.32 1.15
C TRP A 87 -0.24 22.24 1.23
N ARG A 88 -0.16 23.16 0.27
CA ARG A 88 0.90 24.18 0.22
C ARG A 88 0.81 25.12 1.42
N LYS A 89 1.93 25.32 2.12
CA LYS A 89 2.01 26.21 3.29
C LYS A 89 1.62 27.66 3.00
N ASP A 90 1.90 28.12 1.78
CA ASP A 90 1.66 29.50 1.34
C ASP A 90 0.28 29.73 0.72
N ARG A 91 -0.59 28.71 0.74
CA ARG A 91 -1.94 28.80 0.21
C ARG A 91 -2.96 28.59 1.31
N GLU A 92 -3.77 29.61 1.55
CA GLU A 92 -4.95 29.46 2.40
C GLU A 92 -5.94 28.48 1.75
N LEU A 93 -6.52 27.62 2.57
CA LEU A 93 -7.56 26.70 2.13
C LEU A 93 -8.81 27.49 1.74
N SER A 94 -9.43 27.13 0.62
CA SER A 94 -10.73 27.69 0.24
C SER A 94 -11.79 27.36 1.30
N HIS A 95 -12.89 28.12 1.35
CA HIS A 95 -14.01 27.82 2.25
C HIS A 95 -14.53 26.38 2.09
N ALA A 96 -14.60 25.87 0.86
CA ALA A 96 -15.00 24.49 0.60
C ALA A 96 -13.98 23.47 1.17
N SER A 97 -12.69 23.74 1.01
CA SER A 97 -11.61 22.89 1.56
C SER A 97 -11.57 22.91 3.09
N GLN A 98 -11.85 24.06 3.71
CA GLN A 98 -11.96 24.18 5.16
C GLN A 98 -13.15 23.39 5.70
N ALA A 99 -14.31 23.51 5.04
CA ALA A 99 -15.50 22.75 5.39
C ALA A 99 -15.26 21.24 5.25
N PHE A 100 -14.63 20.80 4.15
CA PHE A 100 -14.22 19.41 3.98
C PHE A 100 -13.29 18.93 5.09
N LEU A 101 -12.25 19.70 5.41
CA LEU A 101 -11.29 19.35 6.47
C LEU A 101 -11.96 19.27 7.84
N GLN A 102 -12.94 20.15 8.12
CA GLN A 102 -13.71 20.11 9.35
C GLN A 102 -14.54 18.82 9.47
N GLN A 103 -15.25 18.45 8.40
CA GLN A 103 -16.03 17.21 8.38
C GLN A 103 -15.14 15.98 8.49
N LEU A 104 -14.02 15.96 7.76
CA LEU A 104 -13.09 14.85 7.79
C LEU A 104 -12.47 14.65 9.17
N ARG A 105 -12.11 15.74 9.86
CA ARG A 105 -11.64 15.67 11.25
C ARG A 105 -12.68 15.08 12.19
N ALA A 106 -13.97 15.38 11.99
CA ALA A 106 -15.04 14.83 12.83
C ALA A 106 -15.30 13.32 12.60
N ILE A 107 -14.80 12.76 11.49
CA ILE A 107 -14.96 11.34 11.14
C ILE A 107 -13.72 10.53 11.54
N VAL A 108 -12.53 11.12 11.41
CA VAL A 108 -11.24 10.42 11.55
C VAL A 108 -10.60 10.64 12.93
N LEU A 109 -11.05 11.64 13.71
CA LEU A 109 -10.65 11.90 15.10
C LEU A 109 -11.84 11.75 16.04
#